data_AF-G8JYL8-F1
#
_entry.id   AF-G8JYL8-F1
#
_cell.length_a   1.000
_cell.length_b   1.000
_cell.length_c   1.000
_cell.angle_alpha   90.00
_cell.angle_beta   90.00
_cell.angle_gamma   90.00
#
_symmetry.space_group_name_H-M   'P 1'
#
loop_
_entity.id
_entity.type
_entity.pdbx_description
1 polymer ?
#
loop_
_entity_poly.entity_id
_entity_poly.type
_entity_poly.pdbx_seq_one_letter_code
_entity_poly.pdbx_strand_id
1 'polypeptide(L)'
;MTEPEPWRRSKTPAPLPSNSADARAISELTDPELAAIIRDNLLPRSNTAGDTANWRAFWNTLTFDPQLNDRANAIIDVYVEQAAAALDTGELDDAQYKRAGKFHDLCIHALDRLDKVVDDPLAWAGARAAGFNPRSREVINTLVQAIADHRDDGDDAKLWAILAEVRLDPGHRRR
;
A
#
# COMPACT_ATOMS: atom_id res chain seq x y z
N MET A 1 -1.26 15.66 -14.49
CA MET A 1 -0.58 16.88 -13.98
C MET A 1 -0.97 17.05 -12.52
N THR A 2 0.01 17.15 -11.63
CA THR A 2 -0.17 17.37 -10.19
C THR A 2 -0.40 18.86 -9.88
N GLU A 3 -1.03 19.17 -8.75
CA GLU A 3 -1.26 20.56 -8.33
C GLU A 3 0.06 21.22 -7.91
N PRO A 4 0.33 22.49 -8.29
CA PRO A 4 1.49 23.23 -7.79
C PRO A 4 1.37 23.48 -6.27
N GLU A 5 2.50 23.45 -5.57
CA GLU A 5 2.58 23.61 -4.11
C GLU A 5 1.70 22.63 -3.30
N PRO A 6 1.88 21.31 -3.48
CA PRO A 6 1.01 20.27 -2.91
C PRO A 6 0.98 20.24 -1.38
N TRP A 7 1.94 20.86 -0.70
CA TRP A 7 1.96 21.02 0.77
C TRP A 7 0.96 22.08 1.30
N ARG A 8 0.32 22.85 0.41
CA ARG A 8 -0.71 23.80 0.83
C ARG A 8 -1.94 23.06 1.34
N ARG A 9 -2.55 23.60 2.39
CA ARG A 9 -3.79 23.03 2.94
C ARG A 9 -4.90 23.12 1.89
N SER A 10 -5.40 21.97 1.46
CA SER A 10 -6.62 21.91 0.67
C SER A 10 -7.81 22.40 1.51
N LYS A 11 -8.60 23.33 0.95
CA LYS A 11 -9.84 23.81 1.58
C LYS A 11 -10.95 22.76 1.52
N THR A 12 -10.92 21.93 0.49
CA THR A 12 -11.89 20.85 0.26
C THR A 12 -11.11 19.57 -0.03
N PRO A 13 -10.59 18.89 1.01
CA PRO A 13 -9.73 17.73 0.84
C PRO A 13 -10.46 16.58 0.12
N ALA A 14 -9.87 16.02 -0.94
CA ALA A 14 -10.47 14.98 -1.76
C ALA A 14 -10.82 13.73 -0.92
N PRO A 15 -12.08 13.28 -0.86
CA PRO A 15 -12.46 12.13 -0.03
C PRO A 15 -11.85 10.83 -0.58
N LEU A 16 -11.67 9.84 0.30
CA LEU A 16 -11.38 8.49 -0.16
C LEU A 16 -12.57 7.95 -0.97
N PRO A 17 -12.31 7.19 -2.06
CA PRO A 17 -13.37 6.54 -2.81
C PRO A 17 -14.21 5.60 -1.93
N SER A 18 -15.54 5.58 -2.15
CA SER A 18 -16.47 4.72 -1.40
C SER A 18 -16.16 3.22 -1.54
N ASN A 19 -15.47 2.85 -2.62
CA ASN A 19 -15.00 1.52 -2.98
C ASN A 19 -13.47 1.45 -2.95
N SER A 20 -12.86 1.95 -1.87
CA SER A 20 -11.39 1.99 -1.71
C SER A 20 -10.68 0.64 -1.85
N ALA A 21 -11.38 -0.48 -1.68
CA ALA A 21 -10.84 -1.83 -1.87
C ALA A 21 -10.92 -2.34 -3.33
N ASP A 22 -11.61 -1.64 -4.23
CA ASP A 22 -11.87 -2.08 -5.60
C ASP A 22 -10.84 -1.51 -6.58
N ALA A 23 -9.82 -2.31 -6.93
CA ALA A 23 -8.77 -1.90 -7.86
C ALA A 23 -9.32 -1.44 -9.22
N ARG A 24 -10.40 -2.03 -9.72
CA ARG A 24 -10.97 -1.64 -11.02
C ARG A 24 -11.51 -0.22 -10.96
N ALA A 25 -12.26 0.10 -9.90
CA ALA A 25 -12.81 1.43 -9.73
C ALA A 25 -11.73 2.50 -9.51
N ILE A 26 -10.66 2.16 -8.78
CA ILE A 26 -9.52 3.07 -8.60
C ILE A 26 -8.79 3.29 -9.93
N SER A 27 -8.65 2.25 -10.77
CA SER A 27 -8.00 2.36 -12.08
C SER A 27 -8.74 3.28 -13.06
N GLU A 28 -10.06 3.45 -12.90
CA GLU A 28 -10.87 4.38 -13.69
C GLU A 28 -10.63 5.85 -13.33
N LEU A 29 -10.00 6.15 -12.20
CA LEU A 29 -9.62 7.52 -11.82
C LEU A 29 -8.54 8.05 -12.74
N THR A 30 -8.69 9.32 -13.13
CA THR A 30 -7.64 10.05 -13.85
C THR A 30 -6.46 10.35 -12.93
N ASP A 31 -5.26 10.54 -13.50
CA ASP A 31 -4.08 10.85 -12.68
C ASP A 31 -4.25 12.10 -11.80
N PRO A 32 -4.88 13.22 -12.26
CA PRO A 32 -5.15 14.36 -11.39
C PRO A 32 -6.07 14.02 -10.21
N GLU A 33 -7.10 13.20 -10.43
CA GLU A 33 -8.02 12.78 -9.35
C GLU A 33 -7.31 11.90 -8.34
N LEU A 34 -6.58 10.88 -8.83
CA LEU A 34 -5.79 10.00 -7.99
C LEU A 34 -4.74 10.79 -7.20
N ALA A 35 -4.07 11.74 -7.85
CA ALA A 35 -3.07 12.60 -7.22
C ALA A 35 -3.65 13.48 -6.12
N ALA A 36 -4.86 14.03 -6.30
CA ALA A 36 -5.54 14.78 -5.26
C ALA A 36 -5.94 13.88 -4.07
N ILE A 37 -6.44 12.68 -4.34
CA ILE A 37 -6.80 11.70 -3.31
C ILE A 37 -5.57 11.28 -2.51
N ILE A 38 -4.46 10.93 -3.17
CA ILE A 38 -3.20 10.55 -2.52
C ILE A 38 -2.71 11.68 -1.62
N ARG A 39 -2.58 12.90 -2.16
CA ARG A 39 -2.11 14.08 -1.43
C ARG A 39 -2.93 14.33 -0.17
N ASP A 40 -4.25 14.28 -0.29
CA ASP A 40 -5.15 14.63 0.81
C ASP A 40 -5.43 13.47 1.79
N ASN A 41 -4.83 12.30 1.57
CA ASN A 41 -4.98 11.10 2.39
C ASN A 41 -3.64 10.39 2.69
N LEU A 42 -2.52 11.12 2.71
CA LEU A 42 -1.21 10.62 3.18
C LEU A 42 -1.25 10.10 4.63
N LEU A 43 -2.18 10.62 5.43
CA LEU A 43 -2.53 10.14 6.77
C LEU A 43 -4.05 9.92 6.86
N PRO A 44 -4.52 9.04 7.76
CA PRO A 44 -5.95 8.92 8.04
C PRO A 44 -6.50 10.24 8.58
N ARG A 45 -7.66 10.65 8.07
CA ARG A 45 -8.31 11.92 8.45
C ARG A 45 -8.94 11.89 9.84
N SER A 46 -9.31 10.70 10.30
CA SER A 46 -9.89 10.49 11.61
C SER A 46 -9.37 9.17 12.19
N ASN A 47 -9.47 9.04 13.50
CA ASN A 47 -9.12 7.82 14.21
C ASN A 47 -10.33 6.89 14.42
N THR A 48 -11.43 7.12 13.70
CA THR A 48 -12.54 6.17 13.74
C THR A 48 -12.11 4.86 13.10
N ALA A 49 -12.64 3.74 13.62
CA ALA A 49 -12.32 2.41 13.09
C ALA A 49 -12.70 2.29 11.61
N GLY A 50 -13.82 2.89 11.20
CA GLY A 50 -14.29 2.90 9.81
C GLY A 50 -13.38 3.68 8.87
N ASP A 51 -13.03 4.92 9.22
CA ASP A 51 -12.17 5.75 8.37
C ASP A 51 -10.76 5.17 8.26
N THR A 52 -10.24 4.62 9.36
CA THR A 52 -8.94 3.94 9.37
C THR A 52 -8.97 2.68 8.50
N ALA A 53 -10.05 1.90 8.53
CA ALA A 53 -10.21 0.73 7.69
C ALA A 53 -10.29 1.10 6.20
N ASN A 54 -11.05 2.14 5.85
CA ASN A 54 -11.17 2.61 4.48
C ASN A 54 -9.82 3.16 3.96
N TRP A 55 -9.11 3.91 4.78
CA TRP A 55 -7.76 4.39 4.47
C TRP A 55 -6.79 3.23 4.23
N ARG A 56 -6.79 2.20 5.07
CA ARG A 56 -5.97 1.00 4.86
C ARG A 56 -6.34 0.25 3.59
N ALA A 57 -7.63 0.13 3.29
CA ALA A 57 -8.11 -0.52 2.08
C ALA A 57 -7.58 0.19 0.83
N PHE A 58 -7.70 1.53 0.76
CA PHE A 58 -7.18 2.33 -0.34
C PHE A 58 -5.68 2.11 -0.57
N TRP A 59 -4.86 2.25 0.47
CA TRP A 59 -3.42 2.06 0.35
C TRP A 59 -3.07 0.62 -0.02
N ASN A 60 -3.74 -0.39 0.55
CA ASN A 60 -3.55 -1.78 0.14
C ASN A 60 -3.85 -1.97 -1.35
N THR A 61 -4.94 -1.40 -1.86
CA THR A 61 -5.30 -1.50 -3.28
C THR A 61 -4.21 -0.88 -4.17
N LEU A 62 -3.69 0.30 -3.83
CA LEU A 62 -2.55 0.88 -4.55
C LEU A 62 -1.31 0.00 -4.47
N THR A 63 -1.05 -0.59 -3.31
CA THR A 63 0.17 -1.36 -3.06
C THR A 63 0.15 -2.70 -3.81
N PHE A 64 -0.98 -3.39 -3.85
CA PHE A 64 -1.11 -4.76 -4.39
C PHE A 64 -1.52 -4.83 -5.87
N ASP A 65 -2.00 -3.76 -6.48
CA ASP A 65 -2.24 -3.72 -7.92
C ASP A 65 -1.03 -3.11 -8.63
N PRO A 66 -0.31 -3.85 -9.50
CA PRO A 66 0.94 -3.37 -10.11
C PRO A 66 0.79 -2.06 -10.89
N GLN A 67 -0.30 -1.90 -11.63
CA GLN A 67 -0.51 -0.70 -12.44
C GLN A 67 -0.82 0.50 -11.55
N LEU A 68 -1.61 0.31 -10.50
CA LEU A 68 -1.88 1.37 -9.52
C LEU A 68 -0.65 1.69 -8.67
N ASN A 69 0.19 0.70 -8.37
CA ASN A 69 1.44 0.88 -7.62
C ASN A 69 2.39 1.78 -8.42
N ASP A 70 2.66 1.45 -9.69
CA ASP A 70 3.50 2.24 -10.59
C ASP A 70 2.97 3.67 -10.74
N ARG A 71 1.65 3.83 -10.94
CA ARG A 71 1.01 5.15 -11.05
C ARG A 71 1.12 5.95 -9.75
N ALA A 72 0.92 5.32 -8.60
CA ALA A 72 1.00 5.99 -7.30
C ALA A 72 2.43 6.42 -6.98
N ASN A 73 3.43 5.57 -7.26
CA ASN A 73 4.85 5.91 -7.13
C ASN A 73 5.19 7.13 -8.00
N ALA A 74 4.86 7.09 -9.29
CA ALA A 74 5.12 8.21 -10.20
C ALA A 74 4.49 9.54 -9.74
N ILE A 75 3.27 9.48 -9.18
CA ILE A 75 2.60 10.67 -8.63
C ILE A 75 3.32 11.17 -7.38
N ILE A 76 3.67 10.28 -6.45
CA ILE A 76 4.29 10.64 -5.18
C ILE A 76 5.72 11.16 -5.40
N ASP A 77 6.47 10.60 -6.34
CA ASP A 77 7.80 11.08 -6.73
C ASP A 77 7.75 12.55 -7.18
N VAL A 78 6.79 12.92 -8.04
CA VAL A 78 6.61 14.33 -8.44
C VAL A 78 6.31 15.22 -7.23
N TYR A 79 5.54 14.73 -6.25
CA TYR A 79 5.28 15.50 -5.03
C TYR A 79 6.52 15.65 -4.13
N VAL A 80 7.35 14.62 -4.03
CA VAL A 80 8.65 14.67 -3.34
C VAL A 80 9.54 15.72 -3.99
N GLU A 81 9.69 15.66 -5.32
CA GLU A 81 10.52 16.61 -6.08
C GLU A 81 10.03 18.06 -5.92
N GLN A 82 8.72 18.28 -6.03
CA GLN A 82 8.13 19.62 -5.84
C GLN A 82 8.37 20.18 -4.44
N ALA A 83 8.22 19.35 -3.41
CA ALA A 83 8.43 19.77 -2.03
C ALA A 83 9.90 20.01 -1.73
N ALA A 84 10.80 19.15 -2.21
CA ALA A 84 12.25 19.31 -2.07
C ALA A 84 12.73 20.59 -2.76
N ALA A 85 12.32 20.81 -4.02
CA ALA A 85 12.67 22.02 -4.76
C ALA A 85 12.24 23.30 -4.03
N ALA A 86 11.04 23.31 -3.44
CA ALA A 86 10.54 24.46 -2.69
C ALA A 86 11.28 24.70 -1.36
N LEU A 87 11.75 23.63 -0.70
CA LEU A 87 12.58 23.75 0.50
C LEU A 87 13.96 24.33 0.17
N ASP A 88 14.50 24.00 -1.01
CA ASP A 88 15.82 24.44 -1.46
C ASP A 88 15.85 25.89 -1.96
N THR A 89 14.72 26.46 -2.42
CA THR A 89 14.71 27.85 -2.93
C THR A 89 14.97 28.91 -1.87
N GLY A 90 14.65 28.61 -0.60
CA GLY A 90 14.71 29.58 0.49
C GLY A 90 13.67 30.71 0.41
N GLU A 91 12.68 30.59 -0.49
CA GLU A 91 11.64 31.60 -0.70
C GLU A 91 10.40 31.41 0.19
N LEU A 92 10.32 30.28 0.90
CA LEU A 92 9.19 29.95 1.76
C LEU A 92 9.25 30.71 3.09
N ASP A 93 8.10 31.19 3.55
CA ASP A 93 7.97 31.64 4.94
C ASP A 93 8.11 30.46 5.93
N ASP A 94 8.38 30.74 7.20
CA ASP A 94 8.56 29.71 8.25
C ASP A 94 7.41 28.69 8.32
N ALA A 95 6.17 29.13 8.07
CA ALA A 95 4.99 28.28 8.15
C ALA A 95 4.84 27.42 6.89
N GLN A 96 5.22 27.93 5.73
CA GLN A 96 5.30 27.19 4.47
C GLN A 96 6.44 26.19 4.51
N TYR A 97 7.63 26.58 4.98
CA TYR A 97 8.79 25.71 5.11
C TYR A 97 8.47 24.48 5.98
N LYS A 98 7.90 24.70 7.18
CA LYS A 98 7.48 23.59 8.06
C LYS A 98 6.43 22.67 7.43
N ARG A 99 5.52 23.22 6.63
CA ARG A 99 4.49 22.43 5.94
C ARG A 99 5.08 21.62 4.78
N ALA A 100 5.93 22.24 3.97
CA ALA A 100 6.62 21.58 2.87
C ALA A 100 7.50 20.44 3.39
N GLY A 101 8.27 20.66 4.46
CA GLY A 101 9.09 19.62 5.10
C GLY A 101 8.25 18.45 5.60
N LYS A 102 7.18 18.73 6.37
CA LYS A 102 6.29 17.67 6.83
C LYS A 102 5.60 16.92 5.68
N PHE A 103 5.19 17.64 4.64
CA PHE A 103 4.57 17.03 3.47
C PHE A 103 5.54 16.12 2.73
N HIS A 104 6.77 16.57 2.52
CA HIS A 104 7.87 15.78 1.95
C HIS A 104 8.06 14.47 2.73
N ASP A 105 8.20 14.53 4.06
CA ASP A 105 8.37 13.33 4.90
C ASP A 105 7.20 12.36 4.78
N LEU A 106 5.96 12.88 4.68
CA LEU A 106 4.77 12.06 4.49
C LEU A 106 4.72 11.38 3.12
N CYS A 107 5.25 12.01 2.08
CA CYS A 107 5.40 11.40 0.76
C CYS A 107 6.44 10.27 0.80
N ILE A 108 7.59 10.46 1.44
CA ILE A 108 8.61 9.41 1.62
C ILE A 108 8.00 8.21 2.36
N HIS A 109 7.31 8.42 3.47
CA HIS A 109 6.62 7.33 4.19
C HIS A 109 5.52 6.65 3.37
N ALA A 110 4.96 7.34 2.36
CA ALA A 110 4.00 6.75 1.45
C ALA A 110 4.69 5.87 0.39
N LEU A 111 5.85 6.28 -0.14
CA LEU A 111 6.68 5.43 -1.00
C LEU A 111 7.12 4.17 -0.24
N ASP A 112 7.63 4.31 0.99
CA ASP A 112 7.98 3.18 1.85
C ASP A 112 6.81 2.20 2.08
N ARG A 113 5.57 2.70 2.01
CA ARG A 113 4.37 1.87 2.13
C ARG A 113 4.10 1.10 0.83
N LEU A 114 4.34 1.72 -0.32
CA LEU A 114 4.17 1.11 -1.64
C LEU A 114 5.24 0.05 -1.94
N ASP A 115 6.47 0.28 -1.47
CA ASP A 115 7.62 -0.61 -1.71
C ASP A 115 7.57 -1.92 -0.90
N LYS A 116 6.84 -1.93 0.22
CA LYS A 116 6.74 -3.13 1.09
C LYS A 116 6.20 -4.37 0.39
N VAL A 117 5.55 -4.24 -0.76
CA VAL A 117 4.94 -5.39 -1.45
C VAL A 117 5.89 -6.20 -2.28
N VAL A 118 7.07 -5.72 -2.69
CA VAL A 118 7.97 -6.56 -3.50
C VAL A 118 8.43 -7.82 -2.76
N ASP A 119 8.57 -7.74 -1.44
CA ASP A 119 8.99 -8.85 -0.57
C ASP A 119 7.88 -9.43 0.33
N ASP A 120 6.65 -8.89 0.27
CA ASP A 120 5.57 -9.35 1.15
C ASP A 120 5.02 -10.73 0.72
N PRO A 121 4.62 -11.58 1.68
CA PRO A 121 3.90 -12.82 1.38
C PRO A 121 2.69 -12.58 0.47
N LEU A 122 2.59 -13.37 -0.60
CA LEU A 122 1.59 -13.24 -1.68
C LEU A 122 1.69 -11.98 -2.55
N ALA A 123 2.83 -11.28 -2.56
CA ALA A 123 3.10 -10.20 -3.52
C ALA A 123 2.72 -10.57 -4.97
N TRP A 124 3.13 -11.77 -5.39
CA TRP A 124 2.85 -12.33 -6.72
C TRP A 124 1.35 -12.51 -7.02
N ALA A 125 0.50 -12.59 -5.99
CA ALA A 125 -0.95 -12.72 -6.15
C ALA A 125 -1.67 -11.36 -6.26
N GLY A 126 -0.95 -10.25 -6.05
CA GLY A 126 -1.43 -8.89 -6.22
C GLY A 126 -2.76 -8.62 -5.51
N ALA A 127 -3.69 -7.93 -6.18
CA ALA A 127 -4.99 -7.55 -5.63
C ALA A 127 -5.81 -8.72 -5.04
N ARG A 128 -5.59 -9.96 -5.48
CA ARG A 128 -6.26 -11.15 -4.88
C ARG A 128 -5.82 -11.40 -3.44
N ALA A 129 -4.61 -10.97 -3.06
CA ALA A 129 -4.09 -11.10 -1.71
C ALA A 129 -4.56 -9.99 -0.77
N ALA A 130 -5.08 -8.88 -1.30
CA ALA A 130 -5.45 -7.70 -0.52
C ALA A 130 -6.52 -8.00 0.55
N GLY A 131 -7.39 -8.99 0.30
CA GLY A 131 -8.45 -9.42 1.23
C GLY A 131 -7.96 -10.25 2.42
N PHE A 132 -6.72 -10.75 2.40
CA PHE A 132 -6.14 -11.49 3.52
C PHE A 132 -5.43 -10.55 4.50
N ASN A 133 -5.54 -10.83 5.79
CA ASN A 133 -4.72 -10.16 6.80
C ASN A 133 -3.25 -10.63 6.71
N PRO A 134 -2.27 -9.89 7.28
CA PRO A 134 -0.84 -10.21 7.13
C PRO A 134 -0.48 -11.66 7.49
N ARG A 135 -0.95 -12.14 8.64
CA ARG A 135 -0.71 -13.52 9.09
C ARG A 135 -1.30 -14.56 8.15
N SER A 136 -2.49 -14.30 7.60
CA SER A 136 -3.08 -15.18 6.60
C SER A 136 -2.26 -15.18 5.30
N ARG A 137 -1.71 -14.05 4.87
CA ARG A 137 -0.84 -14.00 3.68
C ARG A 137 0.44 -14.81 3.88
N GLU A 138 1.08 -14.68 5.05
CA GLU A 138 2.24 -15.51 5.43
C GLU A 138 1.93 -17.00 5.28
N VAL A 139 0.87 -17.47 5.95
CA VAL A 139 0.48 -18.89 5.92
C VAL A 139 0.15 -19.35 4.50
N ILE A 140 -0.65 -18.61 3.75
CA ILE A 140 -1.02 -19.00 2.38
C ILE A 140 0.21 -19.02 1.47
N ASN A 141 1.11 -18.03 1.58
CA ASN A 141 2.33 -17.98 0.79
C ASN A 141 3.24 -19.17 1.08
N THR A 142 3.46 -19.49 2.36
CA THR A 142 4.22 -20.68 2.79
C THR A 142 3.61 -21.96 2.23
N LEU A 143 2.28 -22.11 2.28
CA LEU A 143 1.60 -23.28 1.72
C LEU A 143 1.77 -23.38 0.20
N VAL A 144 1.59 -22.28 -0.53
CA VAL A 144 1.73 -22.28 -1.99
C VAL A 144 3.16 -22.62 -2.41
N GLN A 145 4.16 -22.07 -1.72
CA GLN A 145 5.57 -22.41 -1.96
C GLN A 145 5.84 -23.89 -1.67
N ALA A 146 5.35 -24.42 -0.55
CA ALA A 146 5.50 -25.84 -0.20
C ALA A 146 4.87 -26.78 -1.24
N ILE A 147 3.70 -26.42 -1.78
CA ILE A 147 3.03 -27.19 -2.84
C ILE A 147 3.81 -27.11 -4.16
N ALA A 148 4.37 -25.95 -4.48
CA ALA A 148 5.21 -25.78 -5.67
C ALA A 148 6.49 -26.62 -5.59
N ASP A 149 7.20 -26.54 -4.46
CA ASP A 149 8.37 -27.37 -4.16
C ASP A 149 8.03 -28.87 -4.26
N HIS A 150 6.94 -29.29 -3.61
CA HIS A 150 6.48 -30.68 -3.64
C HIS A 150 6.15 -31.17 -5.04
N ARG A 151 5.61 -30.30 -5.90
CA ARG A 151 5.33 -30.65 -7.30
C ARG A 151 6.62 -30.96 -8.07
N ASP A 152 7.73 -30.32 -7.69
CA ASP A 152 9.02 -30.49 -8.33
C ASP A 152 9.81 -31.67 -7.75
N ASP A 153 9.79 -31.87 -6.42
CA ASP A 153 10.61 -32.87 -5.72
C ASP A 153 9.85 -34.15 -5.27
N GLY A 154 8.52 -34.09 -5.15
CA GLY A 154 7.67 -35.20 -4.69
C GLY A 154 7.85 -35.58 -3.22
N ASP A 155 8.50 -34.75 -2.40
CA ASP A 155 8.83 -35.06 -1.00
C ASP A 155 7.64 -34.80 -0.06
N ASP A 156 6.82 -35.83 0.15
CA ASP A 156 5.68 -35.78 1.07
C ASP A 156 6.10 -35.38 2.49
N ALA A 157 7.25 -35.85 2.99
CA ALA A 157 7.66 -35.60 4.37
C ALA A 157 7.96 -34.11 4.59
N LYS A 158 8.62 -33.47 3.62
CA LYS A 158 8.87 -32.03 3.62
C LYS A 158 7.56 -31.23 3.60
N LEU A 159 6.59 -31.61 2.76
CA LEU A 159 5.28 -30.96 2.72
C LEU A 159 4.52 -31.10 4.05
N TRP A 160 4.50 -32.29 4.65
CA TRP A 160 3.84 -32.52 5.95
C TRP A 160 4.50 -31.76 7.10
N ALA A 161 5.83 -31.61 7.09
CA ALA A 161 6.53 -30.82 8.08
C ALA A 161 6.11 -29.34 8.03
N ILE A 162 5.98 -28.77 6.82
CA ILE A 162 5.53 -27.39 6.63
C ILE A 162 4.07 -27.23 7.08
N LEU A 163 3.19 -28.20 6.76
CA LEU A 163 1.80 -28.19 7.26
C LEU A 163 1.74 -28.17 8.80
N ALA A 164 2.62 -28.91 9.47
CA ALA A 164 2.71 -28.90 10.93
C ALA A 164 3.21 -27.55 11.47
N GLU A 165 4.22 -26.96 10.84
CA GLU A 165 4.77 -25.66 11.21
C GLU A 165 3.72 -24.54 11.15
N VAL A 166 2.91 -24.51 10.08
CA VAL A 166 1.82 -23.53 9.94
C VAL A 166 0.54 -23.92 10.70
N ARG A 167 0.59 -25.00 11.50
CA ARG A 167 -0.53 -25.53 12.32
C ARG A 167 -1.77 -25.95 11.51
N LEU A 168 -1.56 -26.46 10.31
CA LEU A 168 -2.60 -26.98 9.42
C LEU A 168 -2.48 -28.48 9.15
N ASP A 169 -1.59 -29.18 9.86
CA ASP A 169 -1.48 -30.64 9.80
C ASP A 169 -2.78 -31.31 10.29
N PRO A 170 -3.51 -32.03 9.42
CA PRO A 170 -4.72 -32.74 9.80
C PRO A 170 -4.44 -33.94 10.72
N GLY A 171 -3.20 -34.45 10.76
CA GLY A 171 -2.74 -35.50 11.67
C GLY A 171 -2.69 -35.06 13.13
N HIS A 172 -2.56 -33.76 13.40
CA HIS A 172 -2.61 -33.16 14.74
C HIS A 172 -4.03 -33.07 15.33
N ARG A 173 -5.10 -33.45 14.59
CA ARG A 173 -6.49 -33.53 15.12
C ARG A 173 -6.74 -34.70 16.08
N ARG A 174 -5.70 -35.32 16.65
CA ARG A 174 -5.83 -36.41 17.63
C ARG A 174 -5.14 -36.05 18.95
N ARG A 175 -5.85 -35.32 19.81
CA ARG A 175 -6.24 -35.71 21.18
C ARG A 175 -7.06 -34.61 21.83
#